data_AF-A0A350PBK8-F1
#
_entry.id   AF-A0A350PBK8-F1
#
_cell.length_a   1.000
_cell.length_b   1.000
_cell.length_c   1.000
_cell.angle_alpha   90.00
_cell.angle_beta   90.00
_cell.angle_gamma   90.00
#
_symmetry.space_group_name_H-M   'P 1'
#
loop_
_entity.id
_entity.type
_entity.pdbx_description
1 polymer ?
#
loop_
_entity_poly.entity_id
_entity_poly.type
_entity_poly.pdbx_seq_one_letter_code
_entity_poly.pdbx_strand_id
1 'polypeptide(L)'
;QVNPTLKGTEYFKFKLSIDGLQITDAHKGELLLIWQPNEYSNNELPNVIYQGEGVWGALVSDFVDANDFPVEKEFTISTVIPNAFGGTANHTSSEFNMTLEIQYSDKFSVLVNGITVVCTDAVEGEKGIISYKGEDRVFTKRSKNQITTDNAASTCTSGITDMSYLFDGKSNFDQDISSWDVSQVVNMEKMFNNAHTFNQDISKWDVSSVTNMYAMFFNAQIFNQDLSSWNVGAVTNMGAMFNSATLFNQDISSWDVS
;
A
#
# COMPACT_ATOMS: atom_id res chain seq x y z
N GLN A 1 14.81 7.89 -22.95
CA GLN A 1 15.94 8.24 -22.06
C GLN A 1 15.93 9.76 -21.96
N VAL A 2 15.36 10.41 -20.96
CA VAL A 2 15.31 10.19 -19.50
C VAL A 2 13.85 10.00 -19.05
N ASN A 3 13.54 8.94 -18.31
CA ASN A 3 12.22 8.70 -17.71
C ASN A 3 12.18 9.38 -16.33
N PRO A 4 11.30 10.37 -16.08
CA PRO A 4 11.01 10.75 -14.70
C PRO A 4 10.33 9.56 -14.04
N THR A 5 10.88 9.20 -12.88
CA THR A 5 10.61 7.96 -12.16
C THR A 5 9.46 8.22 -11.20
N LEU A 6 8.21 8.06 -11.66
CA LEU A 6 7.06 7.99 -10.76
C LEU A 6 6.88 6.52 -10.36
N LYS A 7 7.28 6.19 -9.12
CA LYS A 7 7.20 4.84 -8.54
C LYS A 7 6.01 4.79 -7.58
N GLY A 8 5.00 3.98 -7.89
CA GLY A 8 3.88 3.68 -7.01
C GLY A 8 2.56 4.31 -7.48
N THR A 9 1.46 3.59 -7.32
CA THR A 9 0.10 4.13 -7.44
C THR A 9 -0.09 5.04 -6.24
N GLU A 10 -0.95 6.03 -6.38
CA GLU A 10 -1.13 7.11 -5.42
C GLU A 10 -2.47 6.85 -4.70
N TYR A 11 -2.53 6.89 -3.36
CA TYR A 11 -3.81 6.94 -2.65
C TYR A 11 -4.16 8.41 -2.46
N PHE A 12 -5.25 8.83 -3.08
CA PHE A 12 -5.74 10.19 -2.95
C PHE A 12 -6.65 10.30 -1.73
N LYS A 13 -6.21 11.05 -0.71
CA LYS A 13 -7.08 11.45 0.40
C LYS A 13 -7.63 12.84 0.13
N PHE A 14 -8.79 12.90 -0.52
CA PHE A 14 -9.47 14.17 -0.78
C PHE A 14 -9.99 14.78 0.52
N LYS A 15 -9.56 15.99 0.84
CA LYS A 15 -10.20 16.82 1.86
C LYS A 15 -10.77 18.06 1.18
N LEU A 16 -12.07 18.05 0.93
CA LEU A 16 -12.76 19.22 0.38
C LEU A 16 -13.06 20.20 1.51
N SER A 17 -12.48 21.39 1.45
CA SER A 17 -12.87 22.54 2.26
C SER A 17 -13.41 23.60 1.32
N ILE A 18 -14.57 24.18 1.62
CA ILE A 18 -15.13 25.31 0.87
C ILE A 18 -15.10 26.47 1.84
N ASP A 19 -14.27 27.47 1.58
CA ASP A 19 -14.20 28.67 2.40
C ASP A 19 -14.47 29.90 1.53
N GLY A 20 -15.40 30.74 2.00
CA GLY A 20 -15.88 31.93 1.30
C GLY A 20 -17.05 32.56 2.04
N LEU A 21 -17.06 33.90 2.08
CA LEU A 21 -17.81 34.68 3.08
C LEU A 21 -19.35 34.57 3.02
N GLN A 22 -19.96 33.94 2.01
CA GLN A 22 -21.42 33.83 1.85
C GLN A 22 -21.84 32.59 1.04
N ILE A 23 -21.74 31.38 1.60
CA ILE A 23 -22.46 30.21 1.07
C ILE A 23 -23.92 30.29 1.55
N THR A 24 -24.87 30.35 0.62
CA THR A 24 -26.32 30.38 0.89
C THR A 24 -27.03 29.22 0.19
N ASP A 25 -28.27 28.92 0.58
CA ASP A 25 -29.13 27.88 -0.03
C ASP A 25 -29.41 28.07 -1.54
N ALA A 26 -29.04 29.22 -2.10
CA ALA A 26 -29.11 29.50 -3.53
C ALA A 26 -27.99 28.83 -4.35
N HIS A 27 -26.90 28.41 -3.69
CA HIS A 27 -25.78 27.70 -4.32
C HIS A 27 -26.03 26.19 -4.23
N LYS A 28 -26.76 25.64 -5.21
CA LYS A 28 -27.02 24.20 -5.33
C LYS A 28 -26.26 23.65 -6.54
N GLY A 29 -25.54 22.55 -6.35
CA GLY A 29 -24.81 21.86 -7.40
C GLY A 29 -24.16 20.57 -6.88
N GLU A 30 -23.74 19.72 -7.80
CA GLU A 30 -22.98 18.49 -7.49
C GLU A 30 -21.54 18.69 -7.96
N LEU A 31 -20.57 18.32 -7.13
CA LEU A 31 -19.16 18.30 -7.50
C LEU A 31 -18.81 16.88 -7.95
N LEU A 32 -18.45 16.71 -9.22
CA LEU A 32 -18.08 15.42 -9.78
C LEU A 32 -16.56 15.34 -9.99
N LEU A 33 -15.87 14.70 -9.07
CA LEU A 33 -14.44 14.43 -9.25
C LEU A 33 -14.27 13.27 -10.23
N ILE A 34 -13.76 13.54 -11.44
CA ILE A 34 -13.53 12.51 -12.47
C ILE A 34 -12.03 12.31 -12.66
N TRP A 35 -11.51 11.22 -12.11
CA TRP A 35 -10.20 10.74 -12.54
C TRP A 35 -10.32 10.13 -13.94
N GLN A 36 -9.77 10.81 -14.95
CA GLN A 36 -9.67 10.29 -16.32
C GLN A 36 -8.21 10.00 -16.64
N PRO A 37 -7.79 8.72 -16.66
CA PRO A 37 -6.50 8.38 -17.24
C PRO A 37 -6.58 8.65 -18.75
N ASN A 38 -5.70 9.52 -19.27
CA ASN A 38 -5.71 9.89 -20.68
C ASN A 38 -5.21 8.70 -21.52
N GLU A 39 -6.01 8.16 -22.45
CA GLU A 39 -5.63 6.99 -23.28
C GLU A 39 -4.49 7.28 -24.28
N TYR A 40 -4.03 8.54 -24.39
CA TYR A 40 -3.08 8.98 -25.41
C TYR A 40 -1.79 9.63 -24.89
N SER A 41 -1.60 9.78 -23.58
CA SER A 41 -0.35 10.29 -23.01
C SER A 41 -0.02 9.59 -21.70
N ASN A 42 1.17 8.98 -21.63
CA ASN A 42 1.67 8.25 -20.47
C ASN A 42 1.99 9.16 -19.26
N ASN A 43 1.35 10.33 -19.09
CA ASN A 43 1.76 11.26 -18.05
C ASN A 43 0.77 12.40 -17.70
N GLU A 44 -0.55 12.18 -17.68
CA GLU A 44 -1.47 13.28 -17.34
C GLU A 44 -2.54 12.90 -16.29
N LEU A 45 -2.73 13.85 -15.38
CA LEU A 45 -3.23 13.82 -14.00
C LEU A 45 -4.76 13.77 -13.86
N PRO A 46 -5.30 13.63 -12.63
CA PRO A 46 -6.74 13.83 -12.35
C PRO A 46 -7.25 15.17 -12.89
N ASN A 47 -8.41 15.13 -13.55
CA ASN A 47 -9.20 16.32 -13.86
C ASN A 47 -10.26 16.52 -12.78
N VAL A 48 -10.43 17.75 -12.29
CA VAL A 48 -11.59 18.11 -11.45
C VAL A 48 -12.60 18.81 -12.33
N ILE A 49 -13.74 18.15 -12.60
CA ILE A 49 -14.79 18.69 -13.47
C ILE A 49 -16.01 19.04 -12.63
N TYR A 50 -16.35 20.32 -12.53
CA TYR A 50 -17.64 20.70 -11.95
C TYR A 50 -18.75 20.52 -12.99
N GLN A 51 -19.79 19.73 -12.68
CA GLN A 51 -21.03 19.66 -13.47
C GLN A 51 -22.19 20.13 -12.60
N GLY A 52 -22.56 21.40 -12.73
CA GLY A 52 -23.80 21.91 -12.16
C GLY A 52 -24.97 21.70 -13.13
N GLU A 53 -26.13 21.28 -12.63
CA GLU A 53 -27.38 21.41 -13.39
C GLU A 53 -27.79 22.89 -13.44
N GLY A 54 -27.34 23.59 -14.47
CA GLY A 54 -27.66 24.99 -14.72
C GLY A 54 -26.79 25.55 -15.84
N VAL A 55 -27.34 26.43 -16.68
CA VAL A 55 -26.73 26.95 -17.92
C VAL A 55 -25.53 27.86 -17.62
N TRP A 56 -24.42 27.35 -17.09
CA TRP A 56 -23.25 28.17 -16.76
C TRP A 56 -21.96 27.36 -16.95
N GLY A 57 -21.28 27.61 -18.07
CA GLY A 57 -19.98 27.01 -18.37
C GLY A 57 -18.87 27.71 -17.58
N ALA A 58 -18.28 27.02 -16.61
CA ALA A 58 -16.98 27.35 -16.05
C ALA A 58 -15.97 26.30 -16.52
N LEU A 59 -14.88 26.74 -17.14
CA LEU A 59 -13.71 25.91 -17.42
C LEU A 59 -12.75 26.07 -16.23
N VAL A 60 -12.52 25.01 -15.48
CA VAL A 60 -11.35 24.91 -14.59
C VAL A 60 -10.27 24.22 -15.40
N SER A 61 -9.17 24.90 -15.69
CA SER A 61 -8.02 24.30 -16.39
C SER A 61 -6.73 24.68 -15.67
N ASP A 62 -6.53 24.15 -14.46
CA ASP A 62 -5.26 24.31 -13.77
C ASP A 62 -4.55 22.94 -13.62
N PHE A 63 -3.58 22.71 -14.49
CA PHE A 63 -2.71 21.54 -14.48
C PHE A 63 -1.78 21.58 -13.26
N VAL A 64 -1.63 20.47 -12.54
CA VAL A 64 -0.61 20.30 -11.48
C VAL A 64 0.69 19.83 -12.16
N ASP A 65 1.86 20.37 -11.82
CA ASP A 65 3.13 19.83 -12.33
C ASP A 65 3.57 18.65 -11.44
N ALA A 66 4.02 17.56 -12.05
CA ALA A 66 4.45 16.35 -11.37
C ALA A 66 5.71 16.54 -10.49
N ASN A 67 6.44 17.65 -10.63
CA ASN A 67 7.71 17.87 -9.93
C ASN A 67 7.60 18.69 -8.64
N ASP A 68 6.40 19.16 -8.26
CA ASP A 68 6.24 20.17 -7.20
C ASP A 68 5.69 19.60 -5.87
N PHE A 69 5.75 18.28 -5.67
CA PHE A 69 5.14 17.61 -4.51
C PHE A 69 6.01 17.62 -3.23
N PRO A 70 5.42 17.80 -2.04
CA PRO A 70 3.98 17.93 -1.75
C PRO A 70 3.42 19.30 -2.16
N VAL A 71 2.32 19.31 -2.92
CA VAL A 71 1.63 20.54 -3.34
C VAL A 71 0.37 20.70 -2.49
N GLU A 72 0.28 21.81 -1.77
CA GLU A 72 -1.00 22.38 -1.38
C GLU A 72 -1.46 23.27 -2.54
N LYS A 73 -2.49 22.86 -3.28
CA LYS A 73 -2.97 23.64 -4.43
C LYS A 73 -4.32 24.25 -4.13
N GLU A 74 -4.37 25.57 -4.13
CA GLU A 74 -5.61 26.33 -4.11
C GLU A 74 -6.16 26.42 -5.54
N PHE A 75 -7.43 26.04 -5.70
CA PHE A 75 -8.18 26.31 -6.93
C PHE A 75 -9.22 27.39 -6.63
N THR A 76 -9.25 28.45 -7.44
CA THR A 76 -10.27 29.49 -7.34
C THR A 76 -11.39 29.18 -8.33
N ILE A 77 -12.58 28.82 -7.82
CA ILE A 77 -13.76 28.71 -8.67
C ILE A 77 -14.45 30.07 -8.69
N SER A 78 -14.39 30.75 -9.84
CA SER A 78 -15.14 31.97 -10.08
C SER A 78 -16.54 31.63 -10.58
N THR A 79 -17.56 31.91 -9.77
CA THR A 79 -18.94 31.88 -10.28
C THR A 79 -19.34 33.27 -10.75
N VAL A 80 -19.96 33.35 -11.94
CA VAL A 80 -20.63 34.58 -12.37
C VAL A 80 -22.07 34.48 -11.91
N ILE A 81 -22.50 35.37 -11.03
CA ILE A 81 -23.93 35.56 -10.72
C ILE A 81 -24.45 36.65 -11.66
N PRO A 82 -25.21 36.35 -12.73
CA PRO A 82 -25.95 37.39 -13.41
C PRO A 82 -27.11 37.79 -12.50
N ASN A 83 -27.21 39.09 -12.19
CA ASN A 83 -28.38 39.61 -11.51
C ASN A 83 -29.63 39.21 -12.30
N ALA A 84 -30.56 38.51 -11.64
CA ALA A 84 -31.92 38.45 -12.12
C ALA A 84 -32.41 39.91 -12.23
N PHE A 85 -32.89 40.28 -13.42
CA PHE A 85 -33.43 41.60 -13.79
C PHE A 85 -32.41 42.66 -14.28
N GLY A 86 -32.07 42.59 -15.57
CA GLY A 86 -32.22 43.73 -16.51
C GLY A 86 -31.44 45.04 -16.30
N GLY A 87 -30.39 45.07 -15.48
CA GLY A 87 -29.53 46.25 -15.28
C GLY A 87 -28.05 45.89 -15.36
N THR A 88 -27.22 46.84 -15.81
CA THR A 88 -25.76 46.74 -15.97
C THR A 88 -25.11 45.87 -14.88
N ALA A 89 -24.50 44.75 -15.30
CA ALA A 89 -23.92 43.75 -14.41
C ALA A 89 -22.81 44.36 -13.57
N ASN A 90 -23.06 44.55 -12.27
CA ASN A 90 -21.96 44.55 -11.30
C ASN A 90 -21.59 43.10 -11.07
N HIS A 91 -20.43 42.71 -11.58
CA HIS A 91 -19.84 41.39 -11.38
C HIS A 91 -19.37 41.29 -9.93
N THR A 92 -20.15 40.67 -9.05
CA THR A 92 -19.62 40.15 -7.78
C THR A 92 -19.11 38.74 -8.06
N SER A 93 -17.81 38.61 -8.28
CA SER A 93 -17.13 37.32 -8.24
C SER A 93 -17.04 36.88 -6.78
N SER A 94 -17.73 35.81 -6.43
CA SER A 94 -17.46 35.10 -5.19
C SER A 94 -16.34 34.11 -5.49
N GLU A 95 -15.16 34.38 -4.95
CA GLU A 95 -14.02 33.46 -4.99
C GLU A 95 -14.17 32.46 -3.85
N PHE A 96 -14.15 31.18 -4.17
CA PHE A 96 -14.03 30.11 -3.18
C PHE A 96 -12.74 29.36 -3.46
N ASN A 97 -11.92 29.19 -2.42
CA ASN A 97 -10.69 28.42 -2.49
C ASN A 97 -10.99 26.96 -2.16
N MET A 98 -10.52 26.07 -3.03
CA MET A 98 -10.53 24.63 -2.81
C MET A 98 -9.10 24.14 -2.64
N THR A 99 -8.82 23.47 -1.52
CA THR A 99 -7.50 22.85 -1.29
C THR A 99 -7.60 21.35 -1.55
N LEU A 100 -6.77 20.83 -2.45
CA LEU A 100 -6.57 19.39 -2.62
C LEU A 100 -5.27 18.97 -1.94
N GLU A 101 -5.36 18.11 -0.93
CA GLU A 101 -4.18 17.56 -0.24
C GLU A 101 -3.91 16.14 -0.73
N ILE A 102 -2.75 15.91 -1.37
CA ILE A 102 -2.30 14.58 -1.80
C ILE A 102 -1.23 14.12 -0.80
N GLN A 103 -1.54 13.07 -0.01
CA GLN A 103 -0.59 12.51 0.96
C GLN A 103 -0.11 11.13 0.53
N TYR A 104 1.18 11.02 0.23
CA TYR A 104 1.91 9.76 0.30
C TYR A 104 2.26 9.50 1.77
N SER A 105 1.98 8.31 2.28
CA SER A 105 2.64 7.90 3.52
C SER A 105 4.09 7.59 3.15
N ASP A 106 5.00 8.54 3.41
CA ASP A 106 6.46 8.40 3.34
C ASP A 106 7.00 7.25 4.22
N LYS A 107 6.11 6.69 5.04
CA LYS A 107 6.38 5.61 5.97
C LYS A 107 6.37 4.23 5.34
N PHE A 108 5.89 4.06 4.10
CA PHE A 108 5.96 2.78 3.39
C PHE A 108 7.02 2.84 2.30
N SER A 109 7.90 1.84 2.22
CA SER A 109 8.89 1.74 1.14
C SER A 109 9.26 0.29 0.81
N VAL A 110 9.99 0.07 -0.29
CA VAL A 110 10.57 -1.23 -0.65
C VAL A 110 12.06 -1.19 -0.36
N LEU A 111 12.59 -2.22 0.29
CA LEU A 111 14.03 -2.37 0.51
C LEU A 111 14.78 -2.56 -0.81
N VAL A 112 16.11 -2.41 -0.74
CA VAL A 112 17.02 -2.55 -1.89
C VAL A 112 16.96 -3.93 -2.56
N ASN A 113 16.44 -4.95 -1.86
CA ASN A 113 16.20 -6.29 -2.42
C ASN A 113 15.03 -6.34 -3.42
N GLY A 114 14.29 -5.23 -3.56
CA GLY A 114 13.22 -5.00 -4.52
C GLY A 114 11.91 -5.74 -4.22
N ILE A 115 11.80 -6.40 -3.06
CA ILE A 115 10.62 -7.22 -2.72
C ILE A 115 10.08 -6.86 -1.33
N THR A 116 10.93 -6.70 -0.32
CA THR A 116 10.48 -6.49 1.06
C THR A 116 9.86 -5.11 1.25
N VAL A 117 8.64 -5.06 1.74
CA VAL A 117 7.90 -3.84 2.08
C VAL A 117 8.11 -3.52 3.55
N VAL A 118 8.60 -2.31 3.82
CA VAL A 118 8.83 -1.80 5.17
C VAL A 118 7.90 -0.66 5.52
N CYS A 119 7.46 -0.63 6.78
CA CYS A 119 6.56 0.38 7.33
C CYS A 119 6.81 0.63 8.83
N THR A 120 8.06 0.87 9.21
CA THR A 120 8.48 1.03 10.61
C THR A 120 7.79 2.19 11.31
N ASP A 121 7.59 3.31 10.60
CA ASP A 121 7.03 4.53 11.18
C ASP A 121 5.50 4.59 11.11
N ALA A 122 4.88 3.65 10.40
CA ALA A 122 3.43 3.58 10.21
C ALA A 122 2.72 3.04 11.46
N VAL A 123 1.57 3.64 11.79
CA VAL A 123 0.71 3.15 12.89
C VAL A 123 -0.20 2.01 12.40
N GLU A 124 -0.66 1.14 13.30
CA GLU A 124 -1.57 0.05 12.93
C GLU A 124 -2.83 0.57 12.21
N GLY A 125 -3.21 -0.09 11.11
CA GLY A 125 -4.32 0.32 10.25
C GLY A 125 -3.96 1.38 9.20
N GLU A 126 -2.79 2.03 9.30
CA GLU A 126 -2.29 2.94 8.27
C GLU A 126 -2.03 2.16 6.97
N LYS A 127 -2.32 2.81 5.83
CA LYS A 127 -2.19 2.24 4.50
C LYS A 127 -1.16 3.02 3.69
N GLY A 128 -0.40 2.31 2.86
CA GLY A 128 0.46 2.89 1.84
C GLY A 128 0.28 2.14 0.52
N ILE A 129 0.55 2.81 -0.62
CA ILE A 129 0.79 2.08 -1.87
C ILE A 129 2.28 1.90 -2.04
N ILE A 130 2.61 0.71 -2.53
CA ILE A 130 3.93 0.39 -3.00
C ILE A 130 3.85 -0.20 -4.40
N SER A 131 4.78 0.22 -5.27
CA SER A 131 5.05 -0.49 -6.52
C SER A 131 5.81 -1.77 -6.21
N TYR A 132 5.11 -2.90 -6.33
CA TYR A 132 5.58 -4.22 -5.98
C TYR A 132 5.46 -5.15 -7.20
N LYS A 133 6.59 -5.69 -7.66
CA LYS A 133 6.66 -6.52 -8.89
C LYS A 133 6.10 -5.83 -10.14
N GLY A 134 6.20 -4.50 -10.23
CA GLY A 134 5.74 -3.71 -11.37
C GLY A 134 4.24 -3.39 -11.35
N GLU A 135 3.55 -3.76 -10.29
CA GLU A 135 2.15 -3.39 -10.05
C GLU A 135 2.06 -2.66 -8.72
N ASP A 136 1.14 -1.72 -8.65
CA ASP A 136 0.97 -0.99 -7.43
C ASP A 136 -0.11 -1.62 -6.55
N ARG A 137 0.19 -1.74 -5.25
CA ARG A 137 -0.64 -2.50 -4.31
C ARG A 137 -0.86 -1.73 -3.01
N VAL A 138 -2.05 -1.86 -2.44
CA VAL A 138 -2.33 -1.42 -1.06
C VAL A 138 -1.57 -2.33 -0.09
N PHE A 139 -0.79 -1.74 0.79
CA PHE A 139 -0.34 -2.40 2.01
C PHE A 139 -0.98 -1.73 3.21
N THR A 140 -1.31 -2.51 4.24
CA THR A 140 -1.79 -2.01 5.53
C THR A 140 -0.84 -2.47 6.62
N LYS A 141 -0.44 -1.57 7.51
CA LYS A 141 0.27 -1.92 8.75
C LYS A 141 -0.67 -2.74 9.64
N ARG A 142 -0.28 -3.95 10.02
CA ARG A 142 -1.07 -4.80 10.91
C ARG A 142 -0.21 -5.38 12.03
N SER A 143 -0.80 -5.56 13.21
CA SER A 143 -0.23 -6.43 14.24
C SER A 143 -0.45 -7.91 13.88
N LYS A 144 0.33 -8.81 14.49
CA LYS A 144 0.19 -10.28 14.36
C LYS A 144 -1.27 -10.75 14.38
N ASN A 145 -2.05 -10.24 15.34
CA ASN A 145 -3.43 -10.67 15.59
C ASN A 145 -4.44 -10.22 14.50
N GLN A 146 -4.07 -9.25 13.66
CA GLN A 146 -4.90 -8.76 12.57
C GLN A 146 -4.60 -9.47 11.24
N ILE A 147 -3.53 -10.26 11.18
CA ILE A 147 -3.15 -10.99 9.98
C ILE A 147 -4.05 -12.23 9.84
N THR A 148 -4.64 -12.39 8.67
CA THR A 148 -5.48 -13.53 8.30
C THR A 148 -4.99 -14.11 6.98
N THR A 149 -5.51 -15.29 6.62
CA THR A 149 -5.24 -15.90 5.31
C THR A 149 -5.65 -15.00 4.14
N ASP A 150 -6.61 -14.11 4.33
CA ASP A 150 -7.17 -13.29 3.25
C ASP A 150 -6.42 -11.98 3.05
N ASN A 151 -5.75 -11.49 4.10
CA ASN A 151 -5.07 -10.19 4.08
C ASN A 151 -3.54 -10.28 4.12
N ALA A 152 -2.97 -11.49 4.26
CA ALA A 152 -1.53 -11.73 4.38
C ALA A 152 -0.71 -11.02 3.29
N ALA A 153 -1.10 -11.15 2.02
CA ALA A 153 -0.40 -10.57 0.88
C ALA A 153 -0.41 -9.02 0.84
N SER A 154 -1.37 -8.38 1.51
CA SER A 154 -1.51 -6.92 1.59
C SER A 154 -1.08 -6.36 2.95
N THR A 155 -0.34 -7.15 3.74
CA THR A 155 0.12 -6.76 5.07
C THR A 155 1.56 -6.30 5.02
N CYS A 156 1.83 -5.16 5.64
CA CYS A 156 3.20 -4.82 6.02
C CYS A 156 3.45 -5.26 7.47
N THR A 157 4.51 -6.05 7.67
CA THR A 157 4.83 -6.76 8.91
C THR A 157 5.93 -6.11 9.75
N SER A 158 6.49 -4.98 9.32
CA SER A 158 7.63 -4.34 10.02
C SER A 158 7.38 -4.20 11.51
N GLY A 159 8.36 -4.58 12.31
CA GLY A 159 8.31 -4.50 13.78
C GLY A 159 7.57 -5.65 14.47
N ILE A 160 7.00 -6.62 13.74
CA ILE A 160 6.51 -7.86 14.36
C ILE A 160 7.71 -8.71 14.78
N THR A 161 7.78 -9.09 16.06
CA THR A 161 8.86 -9.92 16.62
C THR A 161 8.46 -11.38 16.85
N ASP A 162 7.16 -11.68 16.86
CA ASP A 162 6.62 -13.03 17.05
C ASP A 162 5.59 -13.35 15.97
N MET A 163 5.91 -14.33 15.12
CA MET A 163 5.04 -14.87 14.09
C MET A 163 4.63 -16.32 14.38
N SER A 164 4.85 -16.80 15.61
CA SER A 164 4.49 -18.16 15.98
C SER A 164 3.00 -18.42 15.75
N TYR A 165 2.68 -19.62 15.25
CA TYR A 165 1.33 -20.12 15.02
C TYR A 165 0.47 -19.33 14.01
N LEU A 166 1.02 -18.37 13.26
CA LEU A 166 0.23 -17.44 12.45
C LEU A 166 -0.68 -18.12 11.42
N PHE A 167 -0.19 -19.19 10.78
CA PHE A 167 -0.94 -20.01 9.83
C PHE A 167 -1.00 -21.49 10.23
N ASP A 168 -0.89 -21.79 11.54
CA ASP A 168 -1.05 -23.14 12.05
C ASP A 168 -2.43 -23.70 11.70
N GLY A 169 -2.45 -24.88 11.06
CA GLY A 169 -3.67 -25.57 10.64
C GLY A 169 -4.36 -24.95 9.42
N LYS A 170 -3.75 -23.95 8.75
CA LYS A 170 -4.32 -23.34 7.54
C LYS A 170 -3.94 -24.14 6.30
N SER A 171 -4.59 -25.30 6.14
CA SER A 171 -4.27 -26.30 5.10
C SER A 171 -4.16 -25.74 3.69
N ASN A 172 -4.97 -24.73 3.35
CA ASN A 172 -5.08 -24.15 2.00
C ASN A 172 -4.35 -22.79 1.85
N PHE A 173 -3.52 -22.40 2.83
CA PHE A 173 -2.82 -21.13 2.77
C PHE A 173 -1.66 -21.18 1.76
N ASP A 174 -1.67 -20.26 0.79
CA ASP A 174 -0.62 -20.12 -0.24
C ASP A 174 -0.56 -18.68 -0.80
N GLN A 175 -0.87 -17.67 0.02
CA GLN A 175 -0.82 -16.27 -0.42
C GLN A 175 0.62 -15.77 -0.56
N ASP A 176 0.91 -14.97 -1.59
CA ASP A 176 2.23 -14.35 -1.79
C ASP A 176 2.58 -13.43 -0.61
N ILE A 177 3.46 -13.93 0.26
CA ILE A 177 4.03 -13.23 1.43
C ILE A 177 5.52 -12.93 1.25
N SER A 178 6.03 -13.00 0.01
CA SER A 178 7.44 -12.73 -0.26
C SER A 178 7.84 -11.29 0.11
N SER A 179 6.87 -10.37 0.17
CA SER A 179 7.03 -8.97 0.56
C SER A 179 7.25 -8.72 2.06
N TRP A 180 7.05 -9.72 2.92
CA TRP A 180 7.09 -9.50 4.37
C TRP A 180 8.47 -9.09 4.85
N ASP A 181 8.50 -8.08 5.71
CA ASP A 181 9.66 -7.74 6.54
C ASP A 181 9.63 -8.60 7.80
N VAL A 182 10.54 -9.58 7.85
CA VAL A 182 10.74 -10.50 8.98
C VAL A 182 12.06 -10.29 9.70
N SER A 183 12.79 -9.21 9.38
CA SER A 183 14.15 -8.93 9.90
C SER A 183 14.22 -8.77 11.42
N GLN A 184 13.09 -8.46 12.07
CA GLN A 184 12.96 -8.31 13.52
C GLN A 184 12.25 -9.50 14.19
N VAL A 185 11.85 -10.52 13.42
CA VAL A 185 11.15 -11.69 13.96
C VAL A 185 12.15 -12.56 14.73
N VAL A 186 11.78 -12.91 15.95
CA VAL A 186 12.57 -13.77 16.85
C VAL A 186 11.95 -15.17 16.95
N ASN A 187 10.62 -15.27 16.85
CA ASN A 187 9.89 -16.54 16.99
C ASN A 187 9.02 -16.84 15.76
N MET A 188 9.28 -17.97 15.09
CA MET A 188 8.51 -18.50 13.95
C MET A 188 7.95 -19.91 14.23
N GLU A 189 7.87 -20.31 15.51
CA GLU A 189 7.35 -21.61 15.91
C GLU A 189 6.01 -21.94 15.22
N LYS A 190 5.93 -23.08 14.53
CA LYS A 190 4.72 -23.60 13.88
C LYS A 190 4.00 -22.63 12.95
N MET A 191 4.70 -21.62 12.42
CA MET A 191 4.09 -20.58 11.58
C MET A 191 3.30 -21.17 10.39
N PHE A 192 3.78 -22.25 9.79
CA PHE A 192 3.15 -22.98 8.67
C PHE A 192 2.86 -24.46 9.00
N ASN A 193 2.73 -24.80 10.28
CA ASN A 193 2.39 -26.16 10.71
C ASN A 193 1.04 -26.59 10.08
N ASN A 194 1.01 -27.75 9.43
CA ASN A 194 -0.15 -28.25 8.66
C ASN A 194 -0.67 -27.32 7.55
N ALA A 195 0.13 -26.38 7.04
CA ALA A 195 -0.20 -25.61 5.83
C ALA A 195 0.11 -26.44 4.58
N HIS A 196 -0.73 -27.45 4.30
CA HIS A 196 -0.49 -28.49 3.30
C HIS A 196 -0.14 -27.95 1.91
N THR A 197 -0.74 -26.83 1.50
CA THR A 197 -0.58 -26.23 0.18
C THR A 197 0.43 -25.08 0.11
N PHE A 198 1.10 -24.73 1.21
CA PHE A 198 1.98 -23.56 1.21
C PHE A 198 3.26 -23.85 0.42
N ASN A 199 3.54 -23.05 -0.62
CA ASN A 199 4.77 -23.17 -1.42
C ASN A 199 5.25 -21.82 -2.00
N GLN A 200 4.96 -20.71 -1.34
CA GLN A 200 5.40 -19.39 -1.80
C GLN A 200 6.90 -19.17 -1.56
N ASP A 201 7.55 -18.52 -2.52
CA ASP A 201 8.97 -18.15 -2.43
C ASP A 201 9.22 -17.20 -1.25
N ILE A 202 9.97 -17.68 -0.27
CA ILE A 202 10.42 -16.94 0.92
C ILE A 202 11.95 -16.90 1.01
N SER A 203 12.65 -17.19 -0.09
CA SER A 203 14.12 -17.21 -0.17
C SER A 203 14.77 -15.87 0.19
N LYS A 204 14.04 -14.76 0.03
CA LYS A 204 14.51 -13.39 0.31
C LYS A 204 14.22 -12.90 1.73
N TRP A 205 13.59 -13.71 2.57
CA TRP A 205 13.36 -13.34 3.97
C TRP A 205 14.68 -13.25 4.73
N ASP A 206 14.86 -12.14 5.46
CA ASP A 206 15.96 -11.98 6.41
C ASP A 206 15.57 -12.63 7.74
N VAL A 207 15.99 -13.88 7.94
CA VAL A 207 15.72 -14.65 9.16
C VAL A 207 16.85 -14.58 10.20
N SER A 208 17.81 -13.67 10.02
CA SER A 208 19.03 -13.62 10.85
C SER A 208 18.78 -13.33 12.34
N SER A 209 17.62 -12.76 12.68
CA SER A 209 17.19 -12.50 14.06
C SER A 209 16.39 -13.64 14.70
N VAL A 210 15.99 -14.65 13.94
CA VAL A 210 15.10 -15.72 14.42
C VAL A 210 15.88 -16.67 15.32
N THR A 211 15.33 -16.96 16.50
CA THR A 211 15.93 -17.90 17.46
C THR A 211 15.13 -19.20 17.61
N ASN A 212 13.86 -19.22 17.20
CA ASN A 212 13.00 -20.41 17.29
C ASN A 212 12.23 -20.64 15.97
N MET A 213 12.48 -21.81 15.35
CA MET A 213 11.81 -22.31 14.14
C MET A 213 11.16 -23.69 14.37
N TYR A 214 10.86 -24.04 15.63
CA TYR A 214 10.27 -25.33 15.98
C TYR A 214 9.02 -25.62 15.15
N ALA A 215 9.03 -26.76 14.44
CA ALA A 215 7.93 -27.25 13.62
C ALA A 215 7.37 -26.22 12.61
N MET A 216 8.18 -25.25 12.15
CA MET A 216 7.73 -24.16 11.28
C MET A 216 7.03 -24.66 10.00
N PHE A 217 7.56 -25.70 9.35
CA PHE A 217 6.99 -26.34 8.15
C PHE A 217 6.53 -27.78 8.41
N PHE A 218 6.22 -28.12 9.67
CA PHE A 218 5.74 -29.47 9.99
C PHE A 218 4.47 -29.79 9.18
N ASN A 219 4.49 -30.90 8.44
CA ASN A 219 3.41 -31.31 7.54
C ASN A 219 3.02 -30.24 6.49
N ALA A 220 3.92 -29.33 6.09
CA ALA A 220 3.74 -28.48 4.91
C ALA A 220 4.10 -29.30 3.65
N GLN A 221 3.18 -30.19 3.26
CA GLN A 221 3.46 -31.33 2.39
C GLN A 221 4.13 -30.97 1.06
N ILE A 222 3.73 -29.85 0.45
CA ILE A 222 4.22 -29.44 -0.87
C ILE A 222 5.34 -28.39 -0.83
N PHE A 223 5.72 -27.90 0.35
CA PHE A 223 6.71 -26.84 0.48
C PHE A 223 8.08 -27.32 -0.02
N ASN A 224 8.65 -26.61 -0.99
CA ASN A 224 9.92 -26.97 -1.62
C ASN A 224 10.66 -25.77 -2.20
N GLN A 225 10.70 -24.65 -1.48
CA GLN A 225 11.39 -23.42 -1.90
C GLN A 225 12.84 -23.40 -1.44
N ASP A 226 13.72 -22.84 -2.25
CA ASP A 226 15.14 -22.70 -1.95
C ASP A 226 15.36 -21.76 -0.74
N LEU A 227 15.97 -22.29 0.32
CA LEU A 227 16.28 -21.57 1.55
C LEU A 227 17.79 -21.46 1.80
N SER A 228 18.62 -21.77 0.80
CA SER A 228 20.09 -21.80 0.93
C SER A 228 20.70 -20.45 1.33
N SER A 229 19.99 -19.35 1.06
CA SER A 229 20.35 -17.97 1.41
C SER A 229 20.06 -17.59 2.86
N TRP A 230 19.27 -18.38 3.60
CA TRP A 230 18.88 -18.05 4.95
C TRP A 230 20.06 -18.11 5.92
N ASN A 231 20.28 -17.03 6.67
CA ASN A 231 21.21 -17.02 7.78
C ASN A 231 20.51 -17.53 9.04
N VAL A 232 20.77 -18.78 9.40
CA VAL A 232 20.12 -19.47 10.53
C VAL A 232 21.00 -19.56 11.79
N GLY A 233 22.16 -18.89 11.83
CA GLY A 233 23.13 -19.04 12.92
C GLY A 233 22.65 -18.56 14.30
N ALA A 234 21.55 -17.80 14.37
CA ALA A 234 20.91 -17.41 15.64
C ALA A 234 19.88 -18.42 16.15
N VAL A 235 19.50 -19.42 15.34
CA VAL A 235 18.41 -20.34 15.67
C VAL A 235 18.89 -21.36 16.69
N THR A 236 18.20 -21.42 17.82
CA THR A 236 18.50 -22.36 18.93
C THR A 236 17.57 -23.57 18.94
N ASN A 237 16.45 -23.51 18.21
CA ASN A 237 15.48 -24.60 18.12
C ASN A 237 14.93 -24.75 16.69
N MET A 238 15.30 -25.84 16.00
CA MET A 238 14.76 -26.27 14.70
C MET A 238 14.04 -27.62 14.79
N GLY A 239 13.63 -28.05 15.99
CA GLY A 239 13.01 -29.35 16.18
C GLY A 239 11.80 -29.54 15.26
N ALA A 240 11.75 -30.68 14.54
CA ALA A 240 10.68 -31.04 13.62
C ALA A 240 10.39 -30.02 12.48
N MET A 241 11.31 -29.10 12.17
CA MET A 241 11.11 -28.00 11.20
C MET A 241 10.50 -28.47 9.87
N PHE A 242 11.01 -29.56 9.28
CA PHE A 242 10.55 -30.13 8.01
C PHE A 242 9.93 -31.54 8.17
N ASN A 243 9.59 -31.97 9.38
CA ASN A 243 9.00 -33.29 9.54
C ASN A 243 7.65 -33.37 8.79
N SER A 244 7.46 -34.42 8.00
CA SER A 244 6.28 -34.59 7.13
C SER A 244 6.10 -33.53 6.03
N ALA A 245 7.09 -32.65 5.78
CA ALA A 245 7.14 -31.80 4.58
C ALA A 245 7.63 -32.64 3.38
N THR A 246 6.74 -33.47 2.84
CA THR A 246 7.10 -34.60 1.96
C THR A 246 7.84 -34.24 0.68
N LEU A 247 7.65 -33.03 0.15
CA LEU A 247 8.32 -32.57 -1.08
C LEU A 247 9.61 -31.78 -0.83
N PHE A 248 9.93 -31.43 0.42
CA PHE A 248 11.11 -30.61 0.71
C PHE A 248 12.40 -31.40 0.41
N ASN A 249 13.17 -30.91 -0.56
CA ASN A 249 14.43 -31.53 -0.99
C ASN A 249 15.45 -30.48 -1.47
N GLN A 250 15.49 -29.33 -0.81
CA GLN A 250 16.40 -28.24 -1.16
C GLN A 250 17.76 -28.39 -0.47
N ASP A 251 18.80 -27.83 -1.08
CA ASP A 251 20.14 -27.81 -0.50
C ASP A 251 20.21 -26.82 0.66
N ILE A 252 20.48 -27.35 1.86
CA ILE A 252 20.67 -26.59 3.10
C ILE A 252 22.08 -26.78 3.67
N SER A 253 23.03 -27.26 2.85
CA SER A 253 24.41 -27.48 3.28
C SER A 253 25.16 -26.19 3.63
N SER A 254 24.64 -25.03 3.21
CA SER A 254 25.16 -23.70 3.54
C SER A 254 24.79 -23.24 4.96
N TRP A 255 23.83 -23.90 5.61
CA TRP A 255 23.37 -23.51 6.93
C TRP A 255 24.41 -23.83 7.99
N ASP A 256 24.84 -22.81 8.75
CA ASP A 256 25.63 -23.00 9.95
C ASP A 256 24.70 -23.39 11.11
N VAL A 257 24.81 -24.66 11.54
CA VAL A 257 24.02 -25.28 12.62
C VAL A 257 24.91 -25.74 13.79
N SER A 258 26.13 -25.19 13.87
CA SER A 258 27.16 -25.61 14.84
C SER A 258 26.99 -25.06 16.25
#